data_AF-A0A5C9BK02-F1
#
_entry.id   AF-A0A5C9BK02-F1
#
_cell.length_a   1.000
_cell.length_b   1.000
_cell.length_c   1.000
_cell.angle_alpha   90.00
_cell.angle_beta   90.00
_cell.angle_gamma   90.00
#
_symmetry.space_group_name_H-M   'P 1'
#
loop_
_entity.id
_entity.type
_entity.pdbx_description
1 polymer ?
#
loop_
_entity_poly.entity_id
_entity_poly.type
_entity_poly.pdbx_seq_one_letter_code
_entity_poly.pdbx_strand_id
1 'polypeptide(L)'
;MKFTKAEIDAIIEASPRTFVPFNKLALSQDYQARAGGSTPKMSIAELAASIKECGVLQNLVVVQGARGRYEVCAGGRRLEALTLLVGKGDLADNYPLPVLIVPADRALVASLSENCFHIPMHPADEFAAFAKLIEQGKSVEDVAAAFGITPLVV
;
A
#
# COMPACT_ATOMS: atom_id res chain seq x y z
N MET A 1 -14.75 -14.75 -10.80
CA MET A 1 -14.55 -16.08 -10.18
C MET A 1 -14.55 -15.89 -8.67
N LYS A 2 -15.44 -16.54 -7.92
CA LYS A 2 -15.46 -16.42 -6.45
C LYS A 2 -14.53 -17.49 -5.88
N PHE A 3 -13.41 -17.08 -5.28
CA PHE A 3 -12.58 -17.97 -4.49
C PHE A 3 -13.38 -18.47 -3.28
N THR A 4 -13.20 -19.74 -2.91
CA THR A 4 -13.87 -20.31 -1.75
C THR A 4 -13.24 -19.77 -0.47
N LYS A 5 -14.02 -19.73 0.62
CA LYS A 5 -13.52 -19.30 1.94
C LYS A 5 -12.31 -20.13 2.39
N ALA A 6 -12.33 -21.44 2.14
CA ALA A 6 -11.23 -22.34 2.47
C ALA A 6 -9.94 -22.01 1.71
N GLU A 7 -10.02 -21.63 0.43
CA GLU A 7 -8.85 -21.19 -0.34
C GLU A 7 -8.25 -19.88 0.20
N ILE A 8 -9.10 -18.93 0.61
CA ILE A 8 -8.64 -17.67 1.22
C ILE A 8 -8.03 -17.92 2.60
N ASP A 9 -8.66 -18.74 3.43
CA ASP A 9 -8.16 -19.05 4.78
C ASP A 9 -6.80 -19.77 4.71
N ALA A 10 -6.63 -20.71 3.77
CA ALA A 10 -5.35 -21.37 3.52
C ALA A 10 -4.26 -20.41 3.04
N ILE A 11 -4.61 -19.41 2.19
CA ILE A 11 -3.69 -18.34 1.81
C ILE A 11 -3.30 -17.54 3.04
N ILE A 12 -4.24 -17.15 3.91
CA ILE A 12 -3.97 -16.35 5.12
C ILE A 12 -3.03 -17.10 6.07
N GLU A 13 -3.28 -18.38 6.34
CA GLU A 13 -2.46 -19.20 7.23
C GLU A 13 -1.03 -19.39 6.68
N ALA A 14 -0.92 -19.62 5.37
CA ALA A 14 0.36 -19.76 4.69
C ALA A 14 1.11 -18.43 4.51
N SER A 15 0.48 -17.30 4.86
CA SER A 15 1.02 -15.97 4.59
C SER A 15 1.44 -15.22 5.85
N PRO A 16 2.67 -15.42 6.36
CA PRO A 16 3.14 -14.70 7.54
C PRO A 16 3.21 -13.20 7.27
N ARG A 17 2.79 -12.42 8.26
CA ARG A 17 3.01 -10.97 8.32
C ARG A 17 4.32 -10.71 9.04
N THR A 18 5.22 -9.97 8.40
CA THR A 18 6.53 -9.64 8.97
C THR A 18 7.05 -8.32 8.41
N PHE A 19 8.24 -7.90 8.82
CA PHE A 19 8.95 -6.75 8.28
C PHE A 19 10.11 -7.17 7.37
N VAL A 20 10.21 -6.55 6.20
CA VAL A 20 11.32 -6.74 5.26
C VAL A 20 11.98 -5.39 4.95
N PRO A 21 13.32 -5.26 5.01
CA PRO A 21 14.02 -4.05 4.59
C PRO A 21 13.72 -3.67 3.14
N PHE A 22 13.49 -2.38 2.87
CA PHE A 22 13.18 -1.88 1.53
C PHE A 22 14.18 -2.34 0.44
N ASN A 23 15.48 -2.32 0.72
CA ASN A 23 16.53 -2.77 -0.22
C ASN A 23 16.49 -4.26 -0.59
N LYS A 24 15.61 -5.06 0.02
CA LYS A 24 15.33 -6.46 -0.37
C LYS A 24 14.10 -6.62 -1.26
N LEU A 25 13.36 -5.55 -1.53
CA LEU A 25 12.16 -5.57 -2.33
C LEU A 25 12.45 -5.19 -3.79
N ALA A 26 11.81 -5.90 -4.71
CA ALA A 26 11.76 -5.52 -6.11
C ALA A 26 10.31 -5.64 -6.62
N LEU A 27 9.92 -4.86 -7.61
CA LEU A 27 8.60 -5.01 -8.23
C LEU A 27 8.56 -6.33 -9.01
N SER A 28 7.54 -7.17 -8.77
CA SER A 28 7.36 -8.40 -9.56
C SER A 28 6.97 -8.05 -11.01
N GLN A 29 7.51 -8.78 -11.98
CA GLN A 29 7.11 -8.69 -13.39
C GLN A 29 5.96 -9.66 -13.75
N ASP A 30 5.82 -10.75 -12.99
CA ASP A 30 4.94 -11.88 -13.33
C ASP A 30 3.59 -11.85 -12.61
N TYR A 31 3.50 -11.17 -11.47
CA TYR A 31 2.34 -11.28 -10.56
C TYR A 31 1.50 -10.00 -10.44
N GLN A 32 1.67 -9.04 -11.34
CA GLN A 32 0.93 -7.77 -11.29
C GLN A 32 -0.45 -7.87 -11.94
N ALA A 33 -1.49 -7.63 -11.16
CA ALA A 33 -2.87 -7.64 -11.65
C ALA A 33 -3.27 -6.39 -12.48
N ARG A 34 -2.51 -5.28 -12.39
CA ARG A 34 -2.82 -4.03 -13.11
C ARG A 34 -1.63 -3.54 -13.96
N ALA A 35 -1.85 -3.40 -15.26
CA ALA A 35 -1.15 -2.42 -16.10
C ALA A 35 -1.90 -1.08 -15.98
N GLY A 36 -1.20 0.05 -15.87
CA GLY A 36 -1.76 1.35 -15.44
C GLY A 36 -3.15 1.70 -15.99
N GLY A 37 -4.08 2.08 -15.09
CA GLY A 37 -5.48 2.39 -15.42
C GLY A 37 -6.02 3.69 -14.79
N SER A 38 -6.96 4.31 -15.51
CA SER A 38 -7.45 5.71 -15.52
C SER A 38 -8.43 6.18 -14.41
N THR A 39 -8.37 5.67 -13.18
CA THR A 39 -9.12 6.33 -12.08
C THR A 39 -8.33 7.51 -11.53
N PRO A 40 -9.00 8.63 -11.13
CA PRO A 40 -8.35 9.68 -10.35
C PRO A 40 -7.76 9.03 -9.10
N LYS A 41 -6.44 9.15 -8.97
CA LYS A 41 -5.68 8.60 -7.86
C LYS A 41 -4.88 9.76 -7.31
N MET A 42 -4.73 9.79 -5.99
CA MET A 42 -3.66 10.51 -5.33
C MET A 42 -2.36 10.33 -6.14
N SER A 43 -1.60 11.38 -6.41
CA SER A 43 -0.32 11.26 -7.10
C SER A 43 0.67 10.45 -6.26
N ILE A 44 1.76 9.98 -6.88
CA ILE A 44 2.82 9.28 -6.13
C ILE A 44 3.48 10.21 -5.10
N ALA A 45 3.57 11.50 -5.40
CA ALA A 45 4.14 12.50 -4.48
C ALA A 45 3.25 12.69 -3.23
N GLU A 46 1.95 12.78 -3.42
CA GLU A 46 0.97 12.88 -2.32
C GLU A 46 0.95 11.59 -1.48
N LEU A 47 1.01 10.42 -2.12
CA LEU A 47 1.14 9.13 -1.41
C LEU A 47 2.45 9.04 -0.62
N ALA A 48 3.55 9.55 -1.16
CA ALA A 48 4.83 9.60 -0.46
C ALA A 48 4.77 10.54 0.76
N ALA A 49 4.10 11.70 0.64
CA ALA A 49 3.90 12.61 1.77
C ALA A 49 3.09 11.94 2.89
N SER A 50 1.98 11.28 2.54
CA SER A 50 1.17 10.49 3.48
C SER A 50 1.98 9.38 4.16
N ILE A 51 2.78 8.61 3.40
CA ILE A 51 3.65 7.57 3.97
C ILE A 51 4.73 8.16 4.89
N LYS A 52 5.28 9.32 4.56
CA LYS A 52 6.29 9.99 5.41
C LYS A 52 5.72 10.39 6.76
N GLU A 53 4.47 10.86 6.78
CA GLU A 53 3.79 11.32 8.01
C GLU A 53 3.21 10.16 8.84
N CYS A 54 2.49 9.25 8.19
CA CYS A 54 1.71 8.19 8.86
C CYS A 54 2.41 6.83 8.89
N GLY A 55 3.51 6.67 8.15
CA GLY A 55 4.12 5.37 7.89
C GLY A 55 3.31 4.51 6.91
N VAL A 56 3.74 3.27 6.72
CA VAL A 56 3.09 2.32 5.80
C VAL A 56 1.98 1.57 6.54
N LEU A 57 0.75 2.09 6.45
CA LEU A 57 -0.41 1.50 7.13
C LEU A 57 -0.95 0.23 6.48
N GLN A 58 -0.81 0.11 5.15
CA GLN A 58 -1.19 -1.09 4.41
C GLN A 58 0.05 -1.83 3.95
N ASN A 59 0.19 -3.09 4.36
CA ASN A 59 1.34 -3.94 4.00
C ASN A 59 1.44 -4.20 2.50
N LEU A 60 2.66 -4.38 1.99
CA LEU A 60 2.86 -4.92 0.64
C LEU A 60 2.55 -6.42 0.61
N VAL A 61 2.16 -6.94 -0.55
CA VAL A 61 2.03 -8.39 -0.76
C VAL A 61 3.22 -8.84 -1.60
N VAL A 62 3.96 -9.83 -1.12
CA VAL A 62 5.22 -10.26 -1.74
C VAL A 62 5.30 -11.76 -1.89
N VAL A 63 6.07 -12.24 -2.85
CA VAL A 63 6.57 -13.62 -2.90
C VAL A 63 8.03 -13.65 -2.50
N GLN A 64 8.49 -14.76 -1.95
CA GLN A 64 9.92 -14.96 -1.69
C GLN A 64 10.64 -15.24 -3.00
N GLY A 65 11.62 -14.39 -3.32
CA GLY A 65 12.50 -14.52 -4.47
C GLY A 65 13.83 -15.19 -4.12
N ALA A 66 14.76 -15.19 -5.08
CA ALA A 66 16.09 -15.74 -4.88
C ALA A 66 16.93 -14.93 -3.89
N ARG A 67 17.88 -15.60 -3.21
CA ARG A 67 18.92 -14.98 -2.36
C ARG A 67 18.35 -14.07 -1.25
N GLY A 68 17.20 -14.43 -0.68
CA GLY A 68 16.59 -13.69 0.42
C GLY A 68 15.97 -12.34 0.02
N ARG A 69 15.69 -12.15 -1.28
CA ARG A 69 14.92 -11.02 -1.79
C ARG A 69 13.44 -11.37 -1.88
N TYR A 70 12.61 -10.35 -2.09
CA TYR A 70 11.16 -10.50 -2.22
C TYR A 70 10.66 -9.70 -3.41
N GLU A 71 9.67 -10.24 -4.10
CA GLU A 71 9.05 -9.60 -5.25
C GLU A 71 7.65 -9.12 -4.89
N VAL A 72 7.37 -7.83 -5.10
CA VAL A 72 6.12 -7.17 -4.75
C VAL A 72 5.06 -7.46 -5.81
N CYS A 73 4.03 -8.20 -5.42
CA CYS A 73 2.91 -8.62 -6.27
C CYS A 73 1.68 -7.70 -6.14
N ALA A 74 1.54 -7.01 -5.00
CA ALA A 74 0.52 -6.00 -4.79
C ALA A 74 1.05 -4.84 -3.93
N GLY A 75 0.55 -3.62 -4.21
CA GLY A 75 1.06 -2.39 -3.60
C GLY A 75 2.16 -1.69 -4.41
N GLY A 76 2.23 -1.89 -5.74
CA GLY A 76 3.27 -1.28 -6.59
C GLY A 76 3.39 0.25 -6.45
N ARG A 77 2.27 0.98 -6.28
CA ARG A 77 2.28 2.43 -6.04
C ARG A 77 2.89 2.82 -4.68
N ARG A 78 2.68 1.99 -3.65
CA ARG A 78 3.33 2.17 -2.34
C ARG A 78 4.83 1.93 -2.47
N LEU A 79 5.25 0.91 -3.22
CA LEU A 79 6.67 0.68 -3.52
C LEU A 79 7.30 1.86 -4.28
N GLU A 80 6.59 2.44 -5.25
CA GLU A 80 7.04 3.61 -6.00
C GLU A 80 7.18 4.86 -5.10
N ALA A 81 6.20 5.14 -4.25
CA ALA A 81 6.25 6.22 -3.28
C ALA A 81 7.41 6.06 -2.28
N LEU A 82 7.63 4.83 -1.78
CA LEU A 82 8.78 4.50 -0.93
C LEU A 82 10.11 4.68 -1.65
N THR A 83 10.19 4.30 -2.93
CA THR A 83 11.37 4.51 -3.77
C THR A 83 11.69 6.00 -3.89
N LEU A 84 10.67 6.84 -4.05
CA LEU A 84 10.82 8.30 -4.09
C LEU A 84 11.33 8.86 -2.75
N LEU A 85 10.81 8.39 -1.60
CA LEU A 85 11.27 8.82 -0.27
C LEU A 85 12.73 8.41 0.00
N VAL A 86 13.11 7.18 -0.33
CA VAL A 86 14.49 6.70 -0.20
C VAL A 86 15.42 7.49 -1.13
N GLY A 87 15.00 7.74 -2.37
CA GLY A 87 15.78 8.54 -3.33
C GLY A 87 16.00 10.00 -2.90
N LYS A 88 15.08 10.57 -2.11
CA LYS A 88 15.22 11.90 -1.49
C LYS A 88 16.03 11.90 -0.19
N GLY A 89 16.35 10.74 0.35
CA GLY A 89 16.98 10.59 1.67
C GLY A 89 16.02 10.81 2.84
N ASP A 90 14.71 10.88 2.58
CA ASP A 90 13.68 11.00 3.62
C ASP A 90 13.51 9.69 4.42
N LEU A 91 13.83 8.55 3.81
CA LEU A 91 13.86 7.23 4.43
C LEU A 91 15.19 6.51 4.14
N ALA A 92 15.66 5.69 5.08
CA ALA A 92 16.82 4.84 4.86
C ALA A 92 16.50 3.72 3.85
N ASP A 93 17.51 3.26 3.11
CA ASP A 93 17.38 2.17 2.13
C ASP A 93 16.99 0.82 2.77
N ASN A 94 17.25 0.67 4.07
CA ASN A 94 16.92 -0.50 4.88
C ASN A 94 15.64 -0.33 5.71
N TYR A 95 14.84 0.71 5.45
CA TYR A 95 13.59 0.98 6.16
C TYR A 95 12.71 -0.28 6.25
N PRO A 96 12.30 -0.71 7.46
CA PRO A 96 11.54 -1.94 7.64
C PRO A 96 10.10 -1.76 7.16
N LEU A 97 9.68 -2.58 6.21
CA LEU A 97 8.34 -2.51 5.61
C LEU A 97 7.46 -3.69 6.02
N PRO A 98 6.21 -3.44 6.47
CA PRO A 98 5.28 -4.51 6.72
C PRO A 98 4.92 -5.20 5.39
N VAL A 99 5.08 -6.52 5.36
CA VAL A 99 4.76 -7.36 4.20
C VAL A 99 3.89 -8.55 4.60
N LEU A 100 3.07 -9.01 3.65
CA LEU A 100 2.41 -10.30 3.66
C LEU A 100 3.12 -11.17 2.62
N ILE A 101 3.78 -12.24 3.07
CA ILE A 101 4.50 -13.15 2.18
C ILE A 101 3.50 -14.20 1.70
N VAL A 102 3.22 -14.30 0.41
CA VAL A 102 2.29 -15.29 -0.16
C VAL A 102 3.04 -16.35 -0.96
N PRO A 103 2.52 -17.59 -1.06
CA PRO A 103 3.02 -18.59 -2.00
C PRO A 103 2.95 -18.09 -3.46
N ALA A 104 3.94 -18.43 -4.28
CA ALA A 104 4.05 -17.95 -5.66
C ALA A 104 2.85 -18.35 -6.56
N ASP A 105 2.32 -19.57 -6.37
CA ASP A 105 1.13 -20.07 -7.05
C ASP A 105 -0.17 -19.32 -6.65
N ARG A 106 -0.13 -18.52 -5.57
CA ARG A 106 -1.25 -17.73 -5.04
C ARG A 106 -1.07 -16.23 -5.21
N ALA A 107 0.09 -15.78 -5.66
CA ALA A 107 0.45 -14.36 -5.75
C ALA A 107 -0.49 -13.55 -6.65
N LEU A 108 -0.81 -14.08 -7.85
CA LEU A 108 -1.70 -13.42 -8.79
C LEU A 108 -3.13 -13.31 -8.23
N VAL A 109 -3.61 -14.36 -7.56
CA VAL A 109 -4.93 -14.38 -6.90
C VAL A 109 -5.01 -13.34 -5.78
N ALA A 110 -3.97 -13.25 -4.94
CA ALA A 110 -3.89 -12.22 -3.90
C ALA A 110 -3.90 -10.81 -4.50
N SER A 111 -3.12 -10.58 -5.57
CA SER A 111 -3.06 -9.29 -6.28
C SER A 111 -4.42 -8.91 -6.91
N LEU A 112 -5.10 -9.86 -7.57
CA LEU A 112 -6.43 -9.64 -8.13
C LEU A 112 -7.47 -9.35 -7.04
N SER A 113 -7.41 -10.06 -5.91
CA SER A 113 -8.37 -9.91 -4.82
C SER A 113 -8.27 -8.52 -4.17
N GLU A 114 -7.07 -7.99 -3.96
CA GLU A 114 -6.89 -6.61 -3.46
C GLU A 114 -7.46 -5.57 -4.44
N ASN A 115 -7.31 -5.81 -5.73
CA ASN A 115 -7.68 -4.85 -6.76
C ASN A 115 -9.16 -4.86 -7.15
N CYS A 116 -9.82 -6.03 -7.15
CA CYS A 116 -11.20 -6.17 -7.65
C CYS A 116 -12.26 -5.62 -6.70
N PHE A 117 -11.99 -5.54 -5.39
CA PHE A 117 -12.97 -5.12 -4.38
C PHE A 117 -12.74 -3.71 -3.84
N HIS A 118 -11.77 -2.98 -4.40
CA HIS A 118 -11.49 -1.62 -3.97
C HIS A 118 -12.51 -0.63 -4.55
N ILE A 119 -13.42 -0.15 -3.70
CA ILE A 119 -14.36 0.94 -4.01
C ILE A 119 -13.84 2.22 -3.34
N PRO A 120 -13.52 3.28 -4.09
CA PRO A 120 -13.14 4.56 -3.50
C PRO A 120 -14.23 5.11 -2.56
N MET A 121 -13.82 5.79 -1.50
CA MET A 121 -14.75 6.50 -0.61
C MET A 121 -15.50 7.58 -1.39
N HIS A 122 -16.79 7.80 -1.07
CA HIS A 122 -17.54 8.89 -1.66
C HIS A 122 -17.04 10.24 -1.07
N PRO A 123 -16.86 11.31 -1.86
CA PRO A 123 -16.28 12.56 -1.37
C PRO A 123 -17.00 13.16 -0.16
N ALA A 124 -18.33 13.08 -0.09
CA ALA A 124 -19.08 13.56 1.08
C ALA A 124 -18.74 12.80 2.38
N ASP A 125 -18.47 11.49 2.28
CA ASP A 125 -18.09 10.67 3.43
C ASP A 125 -16.65 10.98 3.86
N GLU A 126 -15.78 11.34 2.90
CA GLU A 126 -14.41 11.78 3.16
C GLU A 126 -14.37 13.09 3.95
N PHE A 127 -15.13 14.12 3.54
CA PHE A 127 -15.25 15.36 4.31
C PHE A 127 -15.84 15.13 5.70
N ALA A 128 -16.84 14.25 5.83
CA ALA A 128 -17.38 13.88 7.13
C ALA A 128 -16.34 13.18 8.02
N ALA A 129 -15.39 12.43 7.43
CA ALA A 129 -14.27 11.85 8.16
C ALA A 129 -13.24 12.90 8.58
N PHE A 130 -12.92 13.89 7.74
CA PHE A 130 -12.04 15.01 8.09
C PHE A 130 -12.60 15.85 9.24
N ALA A 131 -13.91 16.18 9.19
CA ALA A 131 -14.58 16.90 10.26
C ALA A 131 -14.44 16.18 11.61
N LYS A 132 -14.61 14.85 11.63
CA LYS A 132 -14.43 14.04 12.85
C LYS A 132 -12.99 14.07 13.38
N LEU A 133 -11.99 14.10 12.52
CA LEU A 133 -10.58 14.22 12.94
C LEU A 133 -10.31 15.58 13.57
N ILE A 134 -10.89 16.64 13.02
CA ILE A 134 -10.80 18.01 13.56
C ILE A 134 -11.52 18.10 14.91
N GLU A 135 -12.70 17.51 15.04
CA GLU A 135 -13.43 17.40 16.33
C GLU A 135 -12.63 16.63 17.39
N GLN A 136 -11.79 15.67 16.97
CA GLN A 136 -10.86 14.96 17.84
C GLN A 136 -9.58 15.77 18.17
N GLY A 137 -9.49 17.02 17.73
CA GLY A 137 -8.41 17.94 18.05
C GLY A 137 -7.23 17.92 17.07
N LYS A 138 -7.36 17.27 15.90
CA LYS A 138 -6.36 17.40 14.82
C LYS A 138 -6.48 18.76 14.13
N SER A 139 -5.35 19.34 13.75
CA SER A 139 -5.34 20.56 12.94
C SER A 139 -5.72 20.25 11.48
N VAL A 140 -6.17 21.26 10.75
CA VAL A 140 -6.45 21.15 9.30
C VAL A 140 -5.16 20.74 8.56
N GLU A 141 -4.02 21.27 9.00
CA GLU A 141 -2.70 20.99 8.45
C GLU A 141 -2.28 19.53 8.67
N ASP A 142 -2.52 18.97 9.86
CA ASP A 142 -2.19 17.58 10.18
C ASP A 142 -3.03 16.62 9.35
N VAL A 143 -4.32 16.92 9.18
CA VAL A 143 -5.23 16.12 8.34
C VAL A 143 -4.77 16.21 6.89
N ALA A 144 -4.49 17.41 6.38
CA ALA A 144 -4.00 17.59 5.02
C ALA A 144 -2.70 16.80 4.76
N ALA A 145 -1.74 16.85 5.69
CA ALA A 145 -0.49 16.10 5.60
C ALA A 145 -0.72 14.58 5.62
N ALA A 146 -1.57 14.07 6.52
CA ALA A 146 -1.86 12.65 6.65
C ALA A 146 -2.48 12.06 5.36
N PHE A 147 -3.34 12.83 4.70
CA PHE A 147 -3.99 12.43 3.44
C PHE A 147 -3.27 12.95 2.20
N GLY A 148 -2.09 13.57 2.32
CA GLY A 148 -1.30 14.04 1.18
C GLY A 148 -2.06 15.05 0.31
N ILE A 149 -2.94 15.87 0.88
CA ILE A 149 -3.72 16.90 0.17
C ILE A 149 -3.33 18.28 0.67
N THR A 150 -3.87 19.33 0.04
CA THR A 150 -3.64 20.71 0.53
C THR A 150 -4.67 21.06 1.61
N PRO A 151 -4.34 21.95 2.57
CA PRO A 151 -5.29 22.42 3.58
C PRO A 151 -6.58 23.05 3.02
N LEU A 152 -6.58 23.47 1.74
CA LEU A 152 -7.76 23.99 1.06
C LEU A 152 -8.81 22.91 0.78
N VAL A 153 -8.41 21.63 0.76
CA VAL A 153 -9.25 20.47 0.46
C VAL A 153 -9.77 19.81 1.74
N VAL A 154 -9.39 20.31 2.92
CA VAL A 154 -9.83 19.82 4.24
C VAL A 154 -10.91 20.73 4.80
#